data_AF-A0A376TJI5-F1
#
_entry.id   AF-A0A376TJI5-F1
#
_cell.length_a   1.000
_cell.length_b   1.000
_cell.length_c   1.000
_cell.angle_alpha   90.00
_cell.angle_beta   90.00
_cell.angle_gamma   90.00
#
_symmetry.space_group_name_H-M   'P 1'
#
loop_
_entity.id
_entity.type
_entity.pdbx_description
1 polymer ?
#
loop_
_entity_poly.entity_id
_entity_poly.type
_entity_poly.pdbx_seq_one_letter_code
_entity_poly.pdbx_strand_id
1 'polypeptide(L)'
;MQIVLKTDDYRITIDYLRTRPVDLIIMDIDLPGTDGFTFLKRIKQIQSTVKVLFLSSKSECFYAGRAIQAGANGFVSKCNDQNDIFHAVQMILSGYTFFPSETLNYIKSNKCSTNSSTVTVLSNREVTILRYLVSGLSNKEIADKLLLSNKQLVRINLIFMAS
;
A
#
# COMPACT_ATOMS: atom_id res chain seq x y z
N MET A 1 8.76 6.49 -13.60
CA MET A 1 8.57 6.76 -12.16
C MET A 1 9.64 7.75 -11.72
N GLN A 2 9.30 8.78 -10.95
CA GLN A 2 10.24 9.77 -10.44
C GLN A 2 9.98 10.00 -8.94
N ILE A 3 11.02 9.97 -8.13
CA ILE A 3 10.96 10.42 -6.74
C ILE A 3 10.99 11.95 -6.77
N VAL A 4 9.90 12.57 -6.32
CA VAL A 4 9.74 14.04 -6.32
C VAL A 4 10.03 14.66 -4.95
N LEU A 5 10.04 13.85 -3.89
CA LEU A 5 10.43 14.24 -2.54
C LEU A 5 10.95 13.03 -1.77
N LYS A 6 12.05 13.21 -1.03
CA LYS A 6 12.56 12.27 -0.03
C LYS A 6 12.73 13.03 1.28
N THR A 7 12.03 12.62 2.34
CA THR A 7 12.05 13.32 3.63
C THR A 7 11.55 12.40 4.74
N ASP A 8 12.06 12.59 5.95
CA ASP A 8 11.54 12.01 7.18
C ASP A 8 10.54 12.94 7.91
N ASP A 9 10.40 14.19 7.46
CA ASP A 9 9.51 15.18 8.06
C ASP A 9 8.10 15.15 7.45
N TYR A 10 7.12 14.77 8.28
CA TYR A 10 5.72 14.75 7.90
C TYR A 10 5.17 16.14 7.53
N ARG A 11 5.71 17.23 8.08
CA ARG A 11 5.26 18.61 7.81
C ARG A 11 5.59 19.01 6.38
N ILE A 12 6.83 18.77 5.95
CA ILE A 12 7.28 19.01 4.58
C ILE A 12 6.41 18.23 3.59
N THR A 13 6.08 16.98 3.93
CA THR A 13 5.20 16.14 3.10
C THR A 13 3.80 16.73 2.99
N ILE A 14 3.20 17.22 4.07
CA ILE A 14 1.88 17.86 4.05
C ILE A 14 1.87 19.12 3.18
N ASP A 15 2.88 19.96 3.32
CA ASP A 15 2.97 21.20 2.52
C ASP A 15 3.19 20.90 1.03
N TYR A 16 3.93 19.85 0.72
CA TYR A 16 4.07 19.36 -0.65
C TYR A 16 2.73 18.87 -1.22
N LEU A 17 1.98 18.04 -0.47
CA LEU A 17 0.70 17.49 -0.90
C LEU A 17 -0.38 18.57 -1.13
N ARG A 18 -0.28 19.71 -0.44
CA ARG A 18 -1.19 20.83 -0.66
C ARG A 18 -0.99 21.54 -2.00
N THR A 19 0.21 21.42 -2.58
CA THR A 19 0.60 22.21 -3.76
C THR A 19 0.79 21.37 -5.02
N ARG A 20 1.01 20.05 -4.89
CA ARG A 20 1.37 19.18 -6.01
C ARG A 20 0.70 17.80 -5.91
N PRO A 21 0.19 17.24 -7.02
CA PRO A 21 -0.36 15.90 -7.02
C PRO A 21 0.73 14.85 -6.83
N VAL A 22 0.44 13.84 -6.01
CA VAL A 22 1.30 12.68 -5.75
C VAL A 22 0.53 11.41 -6.07
N ASP A 23 1.18 10.47 -6.74
CA ASP A 23 0.56 9.20 -7.13
C ASP A 23 0.70 8.15 -6.03
N LEU A 24 1.86 8.13 -5.37
CA LEU A 24 2.19 7.16 -4.33
C LEU A 24 3.13 7.76 -3.27
N ILE A 25 2.82 7.49 -2.02
CA ILE A 25 3.72 7.72 -0.87
C ILE A 25 4.19 6.37 -0.36
N ILE A 26 5.50 6.20 -0.24
CA ILE A 26 6.12 5.08 0.45
C ILE A 26 6.53 5.60 1.83
N MET A 27 6.01 4.97 2.89
CA MET A 27 6.15 5.49 4.24
C MET A 27 6.53 4.40 5.23
N ASP A 28 7.57 4.66 6.00
CA ASP A 28 7.87 3.89 7.20
C ASP A 28 6.78 4.06 8.26
N ILE A 29 6.30 2.96 8.83
CA ILE A 29 5.29 3.00 9.88
C ILE A 29 5.82 3.61 11.18
N ASP A 30 7.12 3.45 11.42
CA ASP A 30 7.83 3.93 12.60
C ASP A 30 8.50 5.30 12.34
N LEU A 31 7.94 6.07 11.40
CA LEU A 31 8.42 7.41 11.10
C LEU A 31 8.41 8.28 12.38
N PRO A 32 9.55 8.87 12.78
CA PRO A 32 9.63 9.65 14.01
C PRO A 32 8.70 10.87 13.96
N GLY A 33 8.10 11.20 15.10
CA GLY A 33 7.26 12.39 15.26
C GLY A 33 5.81 12.28 14.77
N THR A 34 5.38 11.12 14.26
CA THR A 34 3.97 10.90 13.91
C THR A 34 3.55 9.43 14.00
N ASP A 35 2.28 9.18 14.29
CA ASP A 35 1.69 7.84 14.12
C ASP A 35 1.32 7.65 12.65
N GLY A 36 1.97 6.71 11.96
CA GLY A 36 1.82 6.51 10.51
C GLY A 36 0.37 6.32 10.04
N PHE A 37 -0.48 5.68 10.86
CA PHE A 37 -1.90 5.51 10.55
C PHE A 37 -2.69 6.82 10.66
N THR A 38 -2.45 7.60 11.69
CA THR A 38 -3.03 8.95 11.85
C THR A 38 -2.55 9.85 10.71
N PHE A 39 -1.29 9.72 10.30
CA PHE A 39 -0.74 10.49 9.21
C PHE A 39 -1.35 10.11 7.85
N LEU A 40 -1.56 8.82 7.59
CA LEU A 40 -2.32 8.35 6.42
C LEU A 40 -3.71 8.99 6.33
N LYS A 41 -4.45 9.09 7.44
CA LYS A 41 -5.76 9.78 7.45
C LYS A 41 -5.64 11.23 7.00
N ARG A 42 -4.64 11.96 7.49
CA ARG A 42 -4.39 13.37 7.09
C ARG A 42 -4.01 13.49 5.62
N ILE A 43 -3.16 12.58 5.13
CA ILE A 43 -2.79 12.50 3.71
C ILE A 43 -4.04 12.36 2.84
N LYS A 44 -4.93 11.41 3.17
CA LYS A 44 -6.16 11.16 2.42
C LYS A 44 -7.17 12.31 2.49
N GLN A 45 -7.14 13.12 3.56
CA GLN A 45 -7.95 14.33 3.66
C GLN A 45 -7.46 15.44 2.71
N ILE A 46 -6.16 15.51 2.42
CA ILE A 46 -5.58 16.51 1.50
C ILE A 46 -5.66 16.02 0.05
N GLN A 47 -5.31 14.76 -0.20
CA GLN A 47 -5.38 14.11 -1.49
C GLN A 47 -6.00 12.72 -1.34
N SER A 48 -7.29 12.59 -1.62
CA SER A 48 -8.03 11.32 -1.45
C SER A 48 -7.53 10.20 -2.38
N THR A 49 -6.96 10.56 -3.53
CA THR A 49 -6.52 9.63 -4.57
C THR A 49 -5.09 9.11 -4.39
N VAL A 50 -4.28 9.74 -3.54
CA VAL A 50 -2.87 9.35 -3.38
C VAL A 50 -2.79 7.94 -2.80
N LYS A 51 -1.97 7.08 -3.40
CA LYS A 51 -1.79 5.72 -2.90
C LYS A 51 -0.76 5.72 -1.77
N VAL A 52 -0.88 4.80 -0.82
CA VAL A 52 0.10 4.68 0.28
C VAL A 52 0.56 3.24 0.44
N LEU A 53 1.89 3.07 0.42
CA LEU A 53 2.59 1.82 0.73
C LEU A 53 3.32 1.99 2.06
N PHE A 54 2.94 1.19 3.06
CA PHE A 54 3.67 1.15 4.32
C PHE A 54 4.88 0.22 4.24
N LEU A 55 5.98 0.65 4.86
CA LEU A 55 7.16 -0.16 5.15
C LEU A 55 7.26 -0.36 6.67
N SER A 56 7.64 -1.55 7.13
CA SER A 56 7.77 -1.83 8.56
C SER A 56 8.86 -2.86 8.82
N SER A 57 9.65 -2.69 9.88
CA SER A 57 10.55 -3.74 10.40
C SER A 57 9.84 -4.70 11.37
N LYS A 58 8.57 -4.46 11.68
CA LYS A 58 7.77 -5.20 12.66
C LYS A 58 6.93 -6.29 12.01
N SER A 59 6.41 -7.20 12.84
CA SER A 59 5.55 -8.33 12.45
C SER A 59 4.52 -7.95 11.38
N GLU A 60 4.60 -8.64 10.24
CA GLU A 60 3.78 -8.43 9.05
C GLU A 60 2.28 -8.54 9.35
N CYS A 61 1.86 -9.61 10.03
CA CYS A 61 0.45 -9.92 10.25
C CYS A 61 -0.31 -8.85 11.03
N PHE A 62 0.30 -8.31 12.10
CA PHE A 62 -0.39 -7.35 12.96
C PHE A 62 -0.55 -5.98 12.29
N TYR A 63 0.51 -5.49 11.63
CA TYR A 63 0.48 -4.16 11.04
C TYR A 63 -0.14 -4.11 9.64
N ALA A 64 -0.02 -5.17 8.84
CA ALA A 64 -0.68 -5.25 7.54
C ALA A 64 -2.20 -5.21 7.68
N GLY A 65 -2.76 -5.90 8.66
CA GLY A 65 -4.20 -5.87 8.94
C GLY A 65 -4.72 -4.48 9.30
N ARG A 66 -3.99 -3.75 10.15
CA ARG A 66 -4.30 -2.35 10.50
C ARG A 66 -4.12 -1.39 9.32
N ALA A 67 -3.12 -1.62 8.47
CA ALA A 67 -2.88 -0.85 7.25
C ALA A 67 -4.06 -0.94 6.28
N ILE A 68 -4.62 -2.14 6.10
CA ILE A 68 -5.84 -2.34 5.30
C ILE A 68 -7.01 -1.53 5.88
N GLN A 69 -7.27 -1.66 7.18
CA GLN A 69 -8.37 -0.93 7.83
C GLN A 69 -8.21 0.59 7.75
N ALA A 70 -6.97 1.09 7.75
CA ALA A 70 -6.66 2.51 7.61
C ALA A 70 -6.75 3.01 6.15
N GLY A 71 -6.97 2.12 5.17
CA GLY A 71 -7.09 2.47 3.75
C GLY A 71 -5.75 2.57 3.00
N ALA A 72 -4.71 1.90 3.48
CA ALA A 72 -3.45 1.77 2.74
C ALA A 72 -3.64 0.89 1.49
N ASN A 73 -2.80 1.12 0.48
CA ASN A 73 -2.81 0.36 -0.76
C ASN A 73 -1.83 -0.81 -0.73
N GLY A 74 -0.84 -0.78 0.17
CA GLY A 74 -0.04 -1.95 0.46
C GLY A 74 0.79 -1.85 1.73
N PHE A 75 1.41 -2.97 2.06
CA PHE A 75 2.32 -3.15 3.18
C PHE A 75 3.45 -4.09 2.76
N VAL A 76 4.69 -3.70 3.04
CA VAL A 76 5.89 -4.52 2.82
C VAL A 76 6.75 -4.51 4.09
N SER A 77 7.22 -5.68 4.50
CA SER A 77 8.24 -5.79 5.53
C SER A 77 9.59 -5.34 5.01
N LYS A 78 10.29 -4.51 5.77
CA LYS A 78 11.68 -4.09 5.50
C LYS A 78 12.67 -5.24 5.65
N CYS A 79 12.28 -6.33 6.33
CA CYS A 79 13.12 -7.51 6.48
C CYS A 79 13.12 -8.39 5.22
N ASN A 80 12.26 -8.09 4.24
CA ASN A 80 12.16 -8.85 3.00
C ASN A 80 13.07 -8.25 1.91
N ASP A 81 13.15 -8.93 0.77
CA ASP A 81 13.97 -8.52 -0.38
C ASP A 81 13.54 -7.13 -0.90
N GLN A 82 14.50 -6.27 -1.25
CA GLN A 82 14.23 -4.96 -1.87
C GLN A 82 13.35 -5.06 -3.13
N ASN A 83 13.41 -6.19 -3.83
CA ASN A 83 12.53 -6.49 -4.96
C ASN A 83 11.04 -6.42 -4.59
N ASP A 84 10.67 -6.77 -3.35
CA ASP A 84 9.27 -6.74 -2.91
C ASP A 84 8.71 -5.32 -2.87
N ILE A 85 9.53 -4.31 -2.52
CA ILE A 85 9.11 -2.91 -2.56
C ILE A 85 8.84 -2.49 -4.01
N PHE A 86 9.71 -2.88 -4.95
CA PHE A 86 9.53 -2.55 -6.36
C PHE A 86 8.25 -3.18 -6.92
N HIS A 87 8.03 -4.47 -6.67
CA HIS A 87 6.82 -5.18 -7.09
C HIS A 87 5.56 -4.56 -6.47
N ALA A 88 5.59 -4.24 -5.17
CA ALA A 88 4.48 -3.58 -4.49
C ALA A 88 4.13 -2.24 -5.12
N VAL A 89 5.14 -1.40 -5.37
CA VAL A 89 4.98 -0.11 -6.04
C VAL A 89 4.29 -0.29 -7.40
N GLN A 90 4.77 -1.22 -8.23
CA GLN A 90 4.18 -1.41 -9.56
C GLN A 90 2.75 -1.96 -9.52
N MET A 91 2.46 -2.92 -8.62
CA MET A 91 1.10 -3.43 -8.43
C MET A 91 0.15 -2.32 -7.99
N ILE A 92 0.56 -1.53 -7.00
CA ILE A 92 -0.22 -0.40 -6.47
C ILE A 92 -0.50 0.63 -7.56
N LEU A 93 0.52 1.00 -8.34
CA LEU A 93 0.38 1.94 -9.45
C LEU A 93 -0.56 1.40 -10.54
N SER A 94 -0.55 0.09 -10.79
CA SER A 94 -1.47 -0.61 -11.71
C SER A 94 -2.92 -0.73 -11.18
N GLY A 95 -3.18 -0.25 -9.96
CA GLY A 95 -4.51 -0.22 -9.35
C GLY A 95 -4.85 -1.46 -8.53
N TYR A 96 -3.84 -2.26 -8.20
CA TYR A 96 -3.96 -3.41 -7.31
C TYR A 96 -3.54 -3.05 -5.89
N THR A 97 -3.77 -3.94 -4.93
CA THR A 97 -3.23 -3.84 -3.57
C THR A 97 -2.11 -4.85 -3.37
N PHE A 98 -1.20 -4.57 -2.44
CA PHE A 98 -0.07 -5.47 -2.14
C PHE A 98 0.03 -5.69 -0.63
N PHE A 99 -0.33 -6.87 -0.15
CA PHE A 99 -0.26 -7.23 1.27
C PHE A 99 0.22 -8.66 1.44
N PRO A 100 0.96 -9.01 2.51
CA PRO A 100 1.34 -10.38 2.80
C PRO A 100 0.12 -11.32 2.80
N SER A 101 0.26 -12.51 2.24
CA SER A 101 -0.84 -13.48 2.07
C SER A 101 -1.51 -13.84 3.40
N GLU A 102 -0.74 -13.90 4.49
CA GLU A 102 -1.22 -14.17 5.85
C GLU A 102 -2.19 -13.10 6.37
N THR A 103 -2.14 -11.89 5.83
CA THR A 103 -3.04 -10.78 6.17
C THR A 103 -4.50 -11.12 5.87
N LEU A 104 -4.76 -12.00 4.89
CA LEU A 104 -6.12 -12.41 4.53
C LEU A 104 -6.84 -13.09 5.70
N ASN A 105 -6.12 -13.82 6.54
CA ASN A 105 -6.69 -14.50 7.71
C ASN A 105 -7.11 -13.49 8.78
N TYR A 106 -6.36 -12.39 8.95
CA TYR A 106 -6.72 -11.29 9.84
C TYR A 106 -8.02 -10.58 9.39
N ILE A 107 -8.20 -10.39 8.08
CA ILE A 107 -9.45 -9.81 7.54
C ILE A 107 -10.63 -10.76 7.83
N LYS A 108 -10.44 -12.07 7.67
CA LYS A 108 -11.48 -13.08 7.94
C LYS A 108 -11.86 -13.11 9.42
N SER A 109 -10.90 -13.07 10.34
CA SER A 109 -11.18 -13.15 11.77
C SER A 109 -11.88 -11.88 12.31
N ASN A 110 -11.48 -10.69 11.87
CA ASN A 110 -12.09 -9.44 12.32
C ASN A 110 -13.46 -9.14 11.70
N LYS A 111 -13.77 -9.68 10.51
CA LYS A 111 -15.10 -9.55 9.90
C LYS A 111 -16.18 -10.34 10.65
N CYS A 112 -15.82 -11.39 11.38
CA CYS A 112 -16.80 -12.14 12.19
C CYS A 112 -17.29 -11.40 13.45
N SER A 113 -16.69 -10.26 13.82
CA SER A 113 -17.04 -9.50 15.03
C SER A 113 -17.91 -8.28 14.77
N THR A 114 -18.13 -7.89 13.51
CA THR A 114 -18.94 -6.72 13.15
C THR A 114 -19.88 -7.06 12.00
N ASN A 115 -21.19 -7.01 12.25
CA ASN A 115 -22.25 -7.14 11.25
C ASN A 115 -22.25 -5.93 10.28
N SER A 116 -21.20 -5.79 9.48
CA SER A 116 -21.18 -4.87 8.34
C SER A 116 -21.13 -5.69 7.07
N SER A 117 -22.31 -5.88 6.50
CA SER A 117 -22.58 -6.31 5.13
C SER A 117 -21.98 -5.32 4.11
N THR A 118 -20.66 -5.32 4.02
CA THR A 118 -19.92 -4.73 2.91
C THR A 118 -18.99 -5.81 2.38
N VAL A 119 -19.61 -6.80 1.74
CA VAL A 119 -19.01 -7.40 0.54
C VAL A 119 -19.00 -6.27 -0.48
N THR A 120 -17.97 -5.41 -0.36
CA THR A 120 -17.59 -4.47 -1.40
C THR A 120 -17.54 -5.27 -2.69
N VAL A 121 -18.36 -4.89 -3.66
CA VAL A 121 -18.34 -5.43 -5.02
C VAL A 121 -16.88 -5.38 -5.46
N LEU A 122 -16.22 -6.54 -5.41
CA LEU A 122 -14.82 -6.66 -5.74
C LEU A 122 -14.72 -6.22 -7.19
N SER A 123 -13.91 -5.19 -7.46
CA SER A 123 -13.63 -4.80 -8.83
C SER A 123 -13.04 -6.02 -9.57
N ASN A 124 -13.23 -6.10 -10.88
CA ASN A 124 -12.73 -7.21 -11.70
C ASN A 124 -11.23 -7.51 -11.44
N ARG A 125 -10.47 -6.51 -10.97
CA ARG A 125 -9.05 -6.60 -10.62
C ARG A 125 -8.78 -7.28 -9.28
N GLU A 126 -9.62 -7.07 -8.27
CA GLU A 126 -9.46 -7.69 -6.93
C GLU A 126 -9.79 -9.19 -6.98
N VAL A 127 -10.73 -9.59 -7.83
CA VAL A 127 -11.04 -11.01 -8.09
C VAL A 127 -9.83 -11.72 -8.73
N THR A 128 -9.08 -11.06 -9.62
CA THR A 128 -7.88 -11.62 -10.24
C THR A 128 -6.80 -11.97 -9.23
N ILE A 129 -6.49 -11.07 -8.28
CA ILE A 129 -5.50 -11.35 -7.23
C ILE A 129 -5.99 -12.48 -6.31
N LEU A 130 -7.26 -12.43 -5.89
CA LEU A 130 -7.84 -13.48 -5.05
C LEU A 130 -7.71 -14.86 -5.69
N ARG A 131 -7.94 -14.98 -7.00
CA ARG A 131 -7.75 -16.25 -7.73
C ARG A 131 -6.29 -16.71 -7.70
N TYR A 132 -5.33 -15.81 -7.82
CA TYR A 132 -3.92 -16.20 -7.78
C TYR A 132 -3.45 -16.58 -6.37
N LEU A 133 -3.92 -15.88 -5.34
CA LEU A 133 -3.65 -16.23 -3.93
C LEU A 133 -4.24 -17.60 -3.57
N VAL A 134 -5.47 -17.89 -4.01
CA VAL A 134 -6.10 -19.22 -3.84
C VAL A 134 -5.33 -20.32 -4.59
N SER A 135 -4.63 -19.95 -5.67
CA SER A 135 -3.78 -20.86 -6.43
C SER A 135 -2.37 -21.02 -5.84
N GLY A 136 -2.10 -20.46 -4.65
CA GLY A 136 -0.83 -20.57 -3.93
C GLY A 136 0.31 -19.71 -4.49
N LEU A 137 0.03 -18.79 -5.41
CA LEU A 137 1.04 -17.88 -5.95
C LEU A 137 1.42 -16.83 -4.90
N SER A 138 2.72 -16.59 -4.78
CA SER A 138 3.28 -15.49 -3.98
C SER A 138 2.94 -14.14 -4.60
N ASN A 139 2.97 -13.08 -3.79
CA ASN A 139 2.77 -11.71 -4.28
C ASN A 139 3.77 -11.33 -5.38
N LYS A 140 4.99 -11.85 -5.31
CA LYS A 140 6.02 -11.66 -6.34
C LYS A 140 5.60 -12.27 -7.67
N GLU A 141 5.18 -13.53 -7.67
CA GLU A 141 4.71 -14.21 -8.89
C GLU A 141 3.44 -13.58 -9.47
N ILE A 142 2.56 -13.07 -8.60
CA ILE A 142 1.37 -12.30 -9.01
C ILE A 142 1.79 -10.99 -9.68
N ALA A 143 2.71 -10.25 -9.07
CA ALA A 143 3.26 -9.03 -9.64
C ALA A 143 3.83 -9.32 -11.02
N ASP A 144 4.76 -10.27 -11.14
CA ASP A 144 5.41 -10.62 -12.39
C ASP A 144 4.41 -10.97 -13.50
N LYS A 145 3.35 -11.73 -13.18
CA LYS A 145 2.27 -12.05 -14.15
C LYS A 145 1.45 -10.83 -14.57
N LEU A 146 1.15 -9.91 -13.64
CA LEU A 146 0.35 -8.72 -13.93
C LEU A 146 1.16 -7.64 -14.68
N LEU A 147 2.48 -7.59 -14.45
CA LEU A 147 3.39 -6.63 -15.05
C LEU A 147 3.58 -6.82 -16.56
N LEU A 148 3.35 -8.04 -17.06
CA LEU A 148 3.40 -8.33 -18.50
C LEU A 148 2.29 -7.65 -19.31
N SER A 149 1.23 -7.14 -18.66
CA SER A 149 0.01 -6.68 -19.33
C SER A 149 -0.16 -5.15 -19.36
N ASN A 150 0.61 -4.38 -18.58
CA ASN A 150 0.29 -2.97 -18.33
C ASN A 150 1.51 -2.04 -18.38
N LYS A 151 1.94 -1.69 -19.59
CA LYS A 151 3.01 -0.71 -19.83
C LYS A 151 2.39 0.69 -19.97
N GLN A 152 2.25 1.44 -18.89
CA GLN A 152 1.77 2.83 -18.95
C GLN A 152 2.94 3.83 -19.03
N LEU A 153 2.95 4.63 -20.10
CA LEU A 153 3.93 5.70 -20.40
C LEU A 153 3.57 7.04 -19.75
N VAL A 154 3.16 7.05 -18.48
CA VAL A 154 2.79 8.28 -17.75
C VAL A 154 3.85 8.61 -16.70
N ARG A 155 4.12 9.90 -16.49
CA ARG A 155 5.02 10.37 -15.42
C ARG A 155 4.35 10.11 -14.06
N ILE A 156 5.03 9.37 -13.19
CA ILE A 156 4.53 8.96 -11.86
C ILE A 156 5.37 9.63 -10.79
N ASN A 157 4.75 10.37 -9.88
CA ASN A 157 5.36 11.15 -8.80
C ASN A 157 5.28 10.40 -7.46
N LEU A 158 6.45 10.12 -6.87
CA LEU A 158 6.57 9.42 -5.59
C LEU A 158 7.16 10.30 -4.49
N ILE A 159 6.63 10.17 -3.29
CA ILE A 159 7.27 10.62 -2.05
C ILE A 159 7.81 9.40 -1.30
N PHE A 160 9.06 9.47 -0.85
CA PHE A 160 9.67 8.44 -0.02
C PHE A 160 9.97 8.98 1.39
N MET A 161 9.41 8.32 2.39
CA MET A 161 9.57 8.66 3.80
C MET A 161 10.14 7.48 4.59
N ALA A 162 11.36 7.64 5.10
CA ALA A 162 12.04 6.63 5.90
C ALA A 162 12.88 7.30 6.99
N SER A 163 13.01 6.58 8.11
CA SER A 163 13.96 6.85 9.19
C SER A 163 15.40 6.54 8.80
#